data_AF-A0A086A3F9-F1
#
_entry.id   AF-A0A086A3F9-F1
#
_cell.length_a   1.000
_cell.length_b   1.000
_cell.length_c   1.000
_cell.angle_alpha   90.00
_cell.angle_beta   90.00
_cell.angle_gamma   90.00
#
_symmetry.space_group_name_H-M   'P 1'
#
loop_
_entity.id
_entity.type
_entity.pdbx_description
1 polymer ?
#
loop_
_entity_poly.entity_id
_entity_poly.type
_entity_poly.pdbx_seq_one_letter_code
_entity_poly.pdbx_strand_id
1 'polypeptide(L)' 'MSVTIKPITDHESYEVNGHLVYKDTLNNWISKSDLSEKERLAFSQYTKIVIQNPRFKKHTKATYND' A
#
# COMPACT_ATOMS: atom_id res chain seq x y z
N MET A 1 -14.80 -2.50 8.47
CA MET A 1 -14.01 -1.24 8.38
C MET A 1 -13.33 -1.24 7.02
N SER A 2 -13.37 -0.12 6.29
CA SER A 2 -12.80 -0.04 4.94
C SER A 2 -11.39 0.55 4.96
N VAL A 3 -10.41 -0.14 4.40
CA VAL A 3 -9.05 0.39 4.18
C VAL A 3 -8.92 0.80 2.72
N THR A 4 -8.59 2.07 2.47
CA THR A 4 -8.37 2.57 1.11
C THR A 4 -6.88 2.75 0.86
N ILE A 5 -6.35 2.11 -0.18
CA ILE A 5 -4.96 2.24 -0.62
C ILE A 5 -4.93 3.02 -1.92
N LYS A 6 -4.20 4.13 -1.95
CA LYS A 6 -4.00 4.94 -3.15
C LYS A 6 -2.51 4.99 -3.49
N PRO A 7 -2.12 4.69 -4.73
CA PRO A 7 -0.76 4.97 -5.18
C PRO A 7 -0.57 6.49 -5.27
N ILE A 8 0.52 6.99 -4.67
CA ILE A 8 0.96 8.38 -4.83
C ILE A 8 2.02 8.42 -5.92
N THR A 9 3.10 7.66 -5.68
CA THR A 9 4.17 7.42 -6.65
C THR A 9 4.27 5.93 -6.87
N ASP A 10 4.08 5.52 -8.12
CA ASP A 10 4.10 4.12 -8.51
C ASP A 10 5.43 3.45 -8.09
N HIS A 11 5.36 2.27 -7.47
CA HIS A 11 6.50 1.54 -6.90
C HIS A 11 7.30 2.23 -5.78
N GLU A 12 6.95 3.45 -5.37
CA GLU A 12 7.72 4.22 -4.36
C GLU A 12 6.90 4.59 -3.12
N SER A 13 5.67 5.07 -3.27
CA SER A 13 4.86 5.54 -2.15
C SER A 13 3.34 5.40 -2.36
N TYR A 14 2.65 5.11 -1.26
CA TYR A 14 1.23 4.81 -1.20
C TYR A 14 0.60 5.48 0.02
N GLU A 15 -0.64 5.91 -0.12
CA GLU A 15 -1.50 6.36 0.97
C GLU A 15 -2.41 5.20 1.39
N VAL A 16 -2.30 4.76 2.63
CA VAL A 16 -3.18 3.77 3.24
C VAL A 16 -4.09 4.49 4.23
N ASN A 17 -5.32 4.74 3.84
CA ASN A 17 -6.35 5.39 4.67
C ASN A 17 -5.92 6.75 5.25
N GLY A 18 -5.08 7.48 4.50
CA GLY A 18 -4.48 8.76 4.94
C GLY A 18 -3.09 8.63 5.57
N HIS A 19 -2.61 7.41 5.81
CA HIS A 19 -1.25 7.16 6.29
C HIS A 19 -0.27 6.97 5.13
N LEU A 20 0.82 7.73 5.14
CA LEU A 20 1.86 7.63 4.12
C LEU A 20 2.75 6.40 4.38
N VAL A 21 2.80 5.51 3.38
CA VAL A 21 3.68 4.34 3.31
C VAL A 21 4.64 4.53 2.14
N TYR A 22 5.93 4.42 2.38
CA TYR A 22 6.97 4.62 1.37
C TYR A 22 8.04 3.56 1.48
N LYS A 23 8.78 3.38 0.39
CA LYS A 23 9.90 2.45 0.34
C LYS A 23 11.16 3.14 0.87
N ASP A 24 11.84 2.53 1.82
CA ASP A 24 13.14 2.99 2.31
C ASP A 24 14.28 2.53 1.38
N THR A 25 15.47 3.10 1.59
CA THR A 25 16.73 2.72 0.93
C THR A 25 17.01 1.21 0.94
N LEU A 26 16.56 0.49 1.97
CA LEU A 26 16.68 -0.96 2.08
C LEU A 26 15.54 -1.74 1.39
N ASN A 27 14.73 -1.09 0.56
CA ASN A 27 13.56 -1.65 -0.10
C ASN A 27 12.44 -2.13 0.85
N ASN A 28 12.47 -1.72 2.12
CA ASN A 28 11.43 -2.01 3.10
C ASN A 28 10.30 -0.99 3.01
N TRP A 29 9.05 -1.44 3.16
CA TRP A 29 7.90 -0.53 3.26
C TRP A 29 7.78 -0.01 4.68
N ILE A 30 7.89 1.31 4.85
CA ILE A 30 7.81 1.99 6.13
C ILE A 30 6.65 2.98 6.09
N SER A 31 5.87 3.05 7.18
CA SER A 31 4.84 4.05 7.35
C SER A 31 5.31 5.15 8.29
N LYS A 32 5.00 6.41 7.98
CA LYS A 32 5.29 7.54 8.88
C LYS A 32 4.37 7.56 10.11
N SER A 33 3.20 6.94 9.98
CA SER A 33 2.21 6.78 11.05
C SER A 33 2.12 5.32 11.48
N ASP A 34 1.61 5.09 12.69
CA ASP A 34 1.28 3.73 13.12
C ASP A 34 0.07 3.23 12.32
N LEU A 35 0.29 2.16 11.55
CA LEU A 35 -0.77 1.47 10.82
C LEU A 35 -1.41 0.43 11.74
N SER A 36 -2.74 0.41 11.75
CA SER A 36 -3.50 -0.67 12.39
C SER A 36 -3.21 -2.01 11.73
N GLU A 37 -3.44 -3.12 12.44
CA GLU A 37 -3.23 -4.47 11.92
C GLU A 37 -3.98 -4.72 10.60
N LYS A 38 -5.22 -4.23 10.49
CA LYS A 38 -6.03 -4.31 9.26
C LYS A 38 -5.39 -3.58 8.09
N GLU A 39 -4.80 -2.42 8.33
CA GLU A 39 -4.14 -1.61 7.30
C GLU A 39 -2.85 -2.28 6.83
N ARG A 40 -2.08 -2.86 7.76
CA ARG A 40 -0.89 -3.67 7.44
C ARG A 40 -1.27 -4.89 6.59
N LEU A 41 -2.34 -5.60 6.95
CA LEU A 41 -2.85 -6.75 6.20
C LEU A 41 -3.32 -6.34 4.80
N ALA A 42 -4.14 -5.31 4.68
CA ALA A 42 -4.61 -4.79 3.40
C ALA A 42 -3.43 -4.36 2.51
N PHE A 43 -2.45 -3.64 3.07
CA PHE A 43 -1.26 -3.23 2.33
C PHE A 43 -0.37 -4.42 1.93
N SER A 44 -0.26 -5.45 2.77
CA SER A 44 0.44 -6.70 2.44
C SER A 44 -0.22 -7.45 1.28
N GLN A 45 -1.55 -7.48 1.23
CA GLN A 45 -2.29 -8.06 0.10
C GLN A 45 -2.11 -7.23 -1.16
N TYR A 46 -2.20 -5.90 -1.04
CA TYR A 46 -2.00 -4.99 -2.16
C TYR A 46 -0.59 -5.09 -2.75
N THR A 47 0.43 -5.18 -1.89
CA THR A 47 1.81 -5.38 -2.35
C THR A 47 1.96 -6.67 -3.16
N LYS A 48 1.38 -7.79 -2.71
CA LYS A 48 1.45 -9.08 -3.43
C LYS A 48 0.67 -9.08 -4.76
N ILE A 49 -0.53 -8.49 -4.76
CA ILE A 49 -1.46 -8.58 -5.90
C ILE A 49 -1.17 -7.52 -6.97
N VAL A 50 -0.78 -6.32 -6.55
CA VAL A 50 -0.61 -5.15 -7.42
C VAL A 50 0.87 -4.84 -7.62
N ILE A 51 1.62 -4.58 -6.54
CA ILE A 51 2.99 -4.06 -6.63
C ILE A 51 4.00 -5.10 -7.15
N GLN A 52 3.91 -6.34 -6.67
CA GLN A 52 4.79 -7.43 -7.09
C GLN A 52 4.32 -8.11 -8.38
N ASN A 53 3.18 -7.68 -8.92
CA ASN A 53 2.57 -8.36 -10.05
C ASN A 53 2.94 -7.63 -11.36
N PRO A 54 3.78 -8.24 -12.21
CA PRO A 54 4.28 -7.60 -13.43
C PRO A 54 3.20 -7.32 -14.48
N ARG A 55 1.98 -7.85 -14.28
CA ARG A 55 0.83 -7.56 -15.16
C ARG A 55 0.25 -6.17 -14.92
N PHE A 56 0.45 -5.59 -13.74
CA PHE A 56 -0.04 -4.24 -13.42
C PHE A 56 0.99 -3.20 -13.86
N LYS A 57 0.75 -2.57 -15.02
CA LYS A 57 1.59 -1.47 -15.53
C LYS A 57 1.35 -0.13 -14.82
N LYS A 58 0.23 -0.01 -14.13
CA LYS A 58 -0.14 1.16 -13.32
C LYS A 58 -0.84 0.64 -12.08
N HIS A 59 -0.40 1.10 -10.93
CA HIS A 59 -1.10 0.82 -9.70
C HIS A 59 -2.37 1.67 -9.66
N THR A 60 -3.48 1.04 -9.27
CA THR A 60 -4.78 1.71 -9.13
C THR A 60 -5.17 1.76 -7.66
N LYS A 61 -6.03 2.71 -7.31
CA LYS A 61 -6.66 2.73 -5.98
C LYS A 61 -7.35 1.39 -5.70
N ALA A 62 -7.20 0.88 -4.49
CA ALA A 62 -7.89 -0.30 -4.01
C ALA A 62 -8.61 0.00 -2.70
N THR A 63 -9.75 -0.62 -2.50
CA THR A 63 -10.51 -0.52 -1.26
C THR A 63 -10.73 -1.93 -0.74
N TYR A 64 -10.25 -2.19 0.47
CA TYR A 64 -10.40 -3.45 1.17
C TYR A 64 -11.49 -3.26 2.21
N ASN A 65 -12.62 -3.91 1.99
CA ASN A 65 -13.71 -3.98 2.96
C ASN A 65 -13.62 -5.32 3.66
N ASP A 66 -13.68 -5.29 4.99
CA ASP A 66 -14.01 -6.46 5.81
C ASP A 66 -15.46 -6.89 5.54
#